data_AF-J2JZ07-F1
#
_entry.id   AF-J2JZ07-F1
#
_cell.length_a   1.000
_cell.length_b   1.000
_cell.length_c   1.000
_cell.angle_alpha   90.00
_cell.angle_beta   90.00
_cell.angle_gamma   90.00
#
_symmetry.space_group_name_H-M   'P 1'
#
loop_
_entity.id
_entity.type
_entity.pdbx_description
1 polymer ?
#
loop_
_entity_poly.entity_id
_entity_poly.type
_entity_poly.pdbx_seq_one_letter_code
_entity_poly.pdbx_strand_id
1 'polypeptide(L)' 'MDADIQGCLNQIDRSYKAFQHNGKSLTKLEVQAVLEYGKAQGYKSVSEIKDSDVDDILNKVNKIKPIK' A
#
# COMPACT_ATOMS: atom_id res chain seq x y z
N MET A 1 8.68 -5.92 -12.79
CA MET A 1 7.63 -4.89 -12.95
C MET A 1 7.82 -3.95 -11.79
N ASP A 2 8.74 -2.99 -11.90
CA ASP A 2 8.99 -1.99 -10.86
C ASP A 2 7.84 -1.00 -10.89
N ALA A 3 6.92 -1.15 -9.94
CA ALA A 3 5.75 -0.31 -9.88
C ALA A 3 6.11 1.02 -9.20
N ASP A 4 6.18 2.09 -9.98
CA ASP A 4 6.38 3.45 -9.47
C ASP A 4 5.25 3.84 -8.52
N ILE A 5 5.61 4.31 -7.32
CA ILE A 5 4.66 4.70 -6.29
C ILE A 5 3.70 5.77 -6.81
N GLN A 6 4.23 6.78 -7.51
CA GLN A 6 3.42 7.87 -8.07
C GLN A 6 2.50 7.38 -9.20
N GLY A 7 2.98 6.46 -10.04
CA GLY A 7 2.16 5.84 -11.09
C GLY A 7 1.01 5.03 -10.49
N CYS A 8 1.30 4.25 -9.45
CA CYS A 8 0.30 3.48 -8.72
C CYS A 8 -0.72 4.35 -8.01
N LEU A 9 -0.31 5.49 -7.43
CA LEU A 9 -1.24 6.45 -6.81
C LEU A 9 -2.16 7.09 -7.85
N ASN A 10 -1.62 7.50 -9.01
CA ASN A 10 -2.43 8.07 -10.09
C ASN A 10 -3.44 7.08 -10.68
N GLN A 11 -3.09 5.79 -10.68
CA GLN A 11 -3.95 4.71 -11.18
C GLN A 11 -4.49 3.81 -10.06
N ILE A 12 -4.66 4.37 -8.85
CA ILE A 12 -4.96 3.59 -7.66
C ILE A 12 -6.27 2.80 -7.78
N ASP A 13 -7.23 3.23 -8.62
CA ASP A 13 -8.47 2.50 -8.93
C ASP A 13 -8.30 1.20 -9.72
N ARG A 14 -7.12 0.99 -10.33
CA ARG A 14 -6.81 -0.24 -11.08
C ARG A 14 -5.63 -0.96 -10.46
N SER A 15 -4.58 -0.22 -10.13
CA SER A 15 -3.33 -0.76 -9.61
C SER A 15 -3.52 -1.51 -8.30
N TYR A 16 -4.42 -1.05 -7.40
CA TYR A 16 -4.64 -1.69 -6.10
C TYR A 16 -4.97 -3.19 -6.17
N LYS A 17 -5.62 -3.62 -7.26
CA LYS A 17 -6.03 -5.03 -7.45
C LYS A 17 -4.85 -5.97 -7.67
N ALA A 18 -3.71 -5.43 -8.11
CA ALA A 18 -2.49 -6.19 -8.31
C ALA A 18 -1.66 -6.34 -7.02
N PHE A 19 -1.95 -5.55 -5.99
CA PHE A 19 -1.21 -5.60 -4.72
C PHE A 19 -1.73 -6.72 -3.84
N GLN A 20 -0.82 -7.61 -3.46
CA GLN A 20 -1.06 -8.67 -2.51
C GLN A 20 0.05 -8.64 -1.46
N HIS A 21 -0.34 -8.76 -0.19
CA HIS A 21 0.58 -8.87 0.92
C HIS A 21 0.26 -10.14 1.70
N ASN A 22 1.25 -10.98 1.99
CA ASN A 22 1.06 -12.24 2.72
C ASN A 22 -0.07 -13.14 2.14
N GLY A 23 -0.18 -13.21 0.81
CA GLY A 23 -1.20 -14.01 0.11
C GLY A 23 -2.63 -13.45 0.20
N LYS A 24 -2.80 -12.23 0.72
CA LYS A 24 -4.09 -11.52 0.81
C LYS A 24 -4.08 -10.30 -0.11
N SER A 25 -5.16 -10.14 -0.87
CA SER A 25 -5.37 -8.92 -1.66
C SER A 25 -5.63 -7.74 -0.74
N LEU A 26 -4.88 -6.66 -0.94
CA LEU A 26 -5.07 -5.43 -0.18
C LEU A 26 -6.25 -4.64 -0.73
N THR A 27 -6.97 -3.95 0.17
CA THR A 27 -8.02 -3.01 -0.23
C THR A 27 -7.42 -1.73 -0.79
N LYS A 28 -8.21 -0.98 -1.57
CA LYS A 28 -7.77 0.31 -2.14
C LYS A 28 -7.18 1.26 -1.08
N LEU A 29 -7.81 1.33 0.10
CA LEU A 29 -7.35 2.19 1.20
C LEU A 29 -6.02 1.70 1.79
N GLU A 30 -5.86 0.39 1.96
CA GLU A 30 -4.62 -0.20 2.45
C GLU A 30 -3.46 0.04 1.48
N VAL A 31 -3.68 -0.21 0.18
CA VAL A 31 -2.67 0.08 -0.86
C VAL A 31 -2.35 1.57 -0.90
N GLN A 32 -3.36 2.43 -0.86
CA GLN A 32 -3.17 3.87 -0.88
C GLN A 32 -2.31 4.32 0.32
N ALA A 33 -2.59 3.85 1.53
CA ALA A 33 -1.81 4.20 2.71
C ALA A 33 -0.34 3.75 2.61
N VAL A 34 -0.09 2.56 2.07
CA VAL A 34 1.27 2.04 1.83
C VAL A 34 2.02 2.90 0.81
N LEU A 35 1.37 3.25 -0.30
CA LEU A 35 1.96 4.10 -1.33
C LEU A 35 2.20 5.53 -0.85
N GLU A 36 1.28 6.11 -0.08
CA GLU A 36 1.44 7.43 0.52
C GLU A 36 2.60 7.45 1.53
N TYR A 37 2.77 6.38 2.32
CA TYR A 37 3.92 6.22 3.19
C TYR A 37 5.23 6.19 2.40
N GLY A 38 5.32 5.35 1.37
CA GLY A 38 6.52 5.26 0.55
C GLY A 38 6.85 6.59 -0.14
N LYS A 39 5.83 7.30 -0.65
CA LYS A 39 5.98 8.65 -1.20
C LYS A 39 6.50 9.64 -0.15
N ALA A 40 5.99 9.58 1.08
CA ALA A 40 6.43 10.46 2.17
C ALA A 40 7.88 10.19 2.60
N GLN A 41 8.34 8.94 2.51
CA GLN A 41 9.73 8.55 2.74
C GLN A 41 10.67 8.91 1.57
N GLY A 42 10.12 9.34 0.43
CA GLY A 42 10.89 9.67 -0.78
C GLY A 42 11.25 8.46 -1.64
N TYR A 43 10.60 7.31 -1.42
CA TYR A 43 10.76 6.14 -2.27
C TYR A 43 10.14 6.36 -3.65
N LYS A 44 10.73 5.73 -4.66
CA LYS A 44 10.27 5.77 -6.04
C LYS A 44 9.48 4.51 -6.38
N SER A 45 9.90 3.37 -5.85
CA SER A 45 9.31 2.08 -6.13
C SER A 45 8.71 1.43 -4.89
N VAL A 46 7.62 0.70 -5.08
CA VAL A 46 6.96 -0.05 -3.99
C VAL A 46 7.84 -1.15 -3.39
N SER A 47 8.82 -1.64 -4.15
CA SER A 47 9.83 -2.62 -3.72
C SER A 47 10.82 -2.06 -2.69
N GLU A 48 10.90 -0.74 -2.54
CA GLU A 48 11.72 -0.10 -1.49
C GLU A 48 11.02 -0.11 -0.12
N ILE A 49 9.71 -0.34 -0.10
CA ILE A 49 8.92 -0.44 1.11
C ILE A 49 9.12 -1.84 1.70
N LYS A 50 9.58 -1.91 2.95
CA LYS A 50 9.79 -3.20 3.63
C LYS A 50 8.45 -3.80 4.03
N ASP A 51 8.36 -5.13 3.99
CA ASP A 51 7.18 -5.86 4.47
C ASP A 51 6.78 -5.46 5.90
N SER A 52 7.76 -5.21 6.79
CA SER A 52 7.48 -4.74 8.15
C SER A 52 6.77 -3.39 8.20
N ASP A 53 7.16 -2.44 7.33
CA ASP A 53 6.48 -1.15 7.23
C ASP A 53 5.04 -1.34 6.69
N VAL A 54 4.88 -2.22 5.70
CA VAL A 54 3.57 -2.58 5.16
C VAL A 54 2.67 -3.14 6.27
N ASP A 55 3.13 -4.13 7.04
CA ASP A 55 2.37 -4.73 8.13
C ASP A 55 1.96 -3.68 9.20
N ASP A 56 2.86 -2.77 9.57
CA ASP A 56 2.56 -1.68 10.50
C ASP A 56 1.46 -0.75 9.97
N ILE A 57 1.51 -0.39 8.68
CA ILE A 57 0.51 0.46 8.03
C ILE A 57 -0.84 -0.26 7.95
N LEU A 58 -0.85 -1.52 7.53
CA LEU A 58 -2.05 -2.34 7.45
C LEU A 58 -2.71 -2.50 8.82
N ASN A 59 -1.91 -2.69 9.87
CA ASN A 59 -2.41 -2.77 11.23
C ASN A 59 -3.06 -1.44 11.68
N LYS A 60 -2.46 -0.29 11.32
CA LYS A 60 -3.05 1.03 11.58
C LYS A 60 -4.37 1.21 10.81
N VAL A 61 -4.40 0.91 9.51
CA VAL A 61 -5.60 1.05 8.67
C VAL A 61 -6.74 0.15 9.17
N ASN A 62 -6.43 -1.09 9.57
CA ASN A 62 -7.45 -2.02 10.07
C ASN A 62 -7.95 -1.66 11.47
N LYS A 63 -7.11 -1.08 12.35
CA LYS A 63 -7.58 -0.54 13.65
C LYS A 63 -8.57 0.62 13.51
N ILE A 64 -8.53 1.35 12.38
CA ILE A 64 -9.47 2.45 12.10
C ILE A 64 -10.83 1.94 11.63
N LYS A 65 -10.94 0.67 11.20
CA LYS A 65 -12.24 0.01 11.00
C LYS A 65 -12.68 -0.62 12.34
N PRO A 66 -13.52 0.05 13.15
CA PRO A 66 -14.25 -0.68 14.17
C PRO A 66 -15.04 -1.76 13.44
N ILE A 67 -14.79 -3.00 13.84
CA ILE A 67 -15.60 -4.17 13.50
C ILE A 67 -17.04 -3.77 13.83
N LYS A 68 -17.87 -3.64 12.80
CA LYS A 68 -19.31 -3.40 12.93
C LYS A 68 -20.03 -4.73 12.87
#